data_AF-A0A531KG64-F1
#
_entry.id   AF-A0A531KG64-F1
#
_cell.length_a   1.000
_cell.length_b   1.000
_cell.length_c   1.000
_cell.angle_alpha   90.00
_cell.angle_beta   90.00
_cell.angle_gamma   90.00
#
_symmetry.space_group_name_H-M   'P 1'
#
loop_
_entity.id
_entity.type
_entity.pdbx_description
1 polymer ?
#
loop_
_entity_poly.entity_id
_entity_poly.type
_entity_poly.pdbx_seq_one_letter_code
_entity_poly.pdbx_strand_id
1 'polypeptide(L)'
;EMFSVQGYLGYEALLQRGLHEFDAWASTFGDVTTELELQPSGKYKPVTRFATFVNVPELIAMFRSFADVVMPEDLRAYVKVPALSTGARQIITAKPSAAFKRYQMVLDARIKAIEERDRPAEPGDDILLSVITDGRHAAIDLRLVDPDNDNEPDNKLNALIGNA
;
A
#
# COMPACT_ATOMS: atom_id res chain seq x y z
N GLU A 1 7.95 -11.29 -1.33
CA GLU A 1 9.40 -10.99 -1.32
C GLU A 1 10.24 -11.82 -0.35
N MET A 2 10.03 -11.78 0.98
CA MET A 2 10.96 -12.46 1.91
C MET A 2 11.12 -13.97 1.69
N PHE A 3 9.99 -14.68 1.50
CA PHE A 3 10.01 -16.11 1.13
C PHE A 3 10.80 -16.36 -0.15
N SER A 4 10.63 -15.54 -1.17
CA SER A 4 11.34 -15.66 -2.45
C SER A 4 12.86 -15.52 -2.28
N VAL A 5 13.31 -14.56 -1.47
CA VAL A 5 14.74 -14.36 -1.15
C VAL A 5 15.30 -15.55 -0.37
N GLN A 6 14.58 -16.03 0.64
CA GLN A 6 14.98 -17.22 1.40
C GLN A 6 14.97 -18.49 0.52
N GLY A 7 14.02 -18.60 -0.42
CA GLY A 7 13.97 -19.68 -1.39
C GLY A 7 15.15 -19.67 -2.36
N TYR A 8 15.67 -18.49 -2.69
CA TYR A 8 16.83 -18.37 -3.58
C TYR A 8 18.17 -18.54 -2.85
N LEU A 9 18.35 -17.90 -1.69
CA LEU A 9 19.63 -17.83 -0.97
C LEU A 9 19.76 -18.78 0.22
N GLY A 10 18.65 -19.30 0.75
CA GLY A 10 18.58 -20.09 1.98
C GLY A 10 17.74 -21.37 1.85
N TYR A 11 17.60 -21.91 0.63
CA TYR A 11 16.70 -23.03 0.34
C TYR A 11 16.92 -24.25 1.24
N GLU A 12 18.17 -24.63 1.48
CA GLU A 12 18.50 -25.79 2.31
C GLU A 12 17.96 -25.65 3.74
N ALA A 13 18.06 -24.44 4.32
CA ALA A 13 17.55 -24.17 5.66
C ALA A 13 16.01 -24.23 5.72
N LEU A 14 15.32 -23.82 4.65
CA LEU A 14 13.86 -23.97 4.51
C LEU A 14 13.48 -25.45 4.39
N LEU A 15 14.18 -26.20 3.54
CA LEU A 15 13.91 -27.63 3.31
C LEU A 15 14.05 -28.45 4.59
N GLN A 16 15.15 -28.24 5.34
CA GLN A 16 15.41 -28.90 6.62
C GLN A 16 14.33 -28.65 7.68
N ARG A 17 13.61 -27.52 7.57
CA ARG A 17 12.54 -27.12 8.50
C ARG A 17 11.13 -27.42 7.97
N GLY A 18 11.00 -27.97 6.76
CA GLY A 18 9.70 -28.19 6.11
C GLY A 18 9.01 -26.90 5.65
N LEU A 19 9.76 -25.81 5.45
CA LEU A 19 9.24 -24.47 5.12
C LEU A 19 9.55 -24.05 3.67
N HIS A 20 9.91 -24.99 2.81
CA HIS A 20 10.26 -24.75 1.41
C HIS A 20 9.04 -24.51 0.51
N GLU A 21 7.84 -24.87 0.98
CA GLU A 21 6.57 -24.51 0.36
C GLU A 21 6.03 -23.21 0.97
N PHE A 22 5.44 -22.35 0.14
CA PHE A 22 4.96 -21.04 0.58
C PHE A 22 3.88 -21.15 1.66
N ASP A 23 2.95 -22.09 1.55
CA ASP A 23 1.85 -22.22 2.51
C ASP A 23 2.35 -22.64 3.91
N ALA A 24 3.33 -23.54 3.97
CA ALA A 24 3.99 -23.94 5.22
C ALA A 24 4.75 -22.76 5.85
N TRP A 25 5.45 -21.98 5.03
CA TRP A 25 6.14 -20.76 5.48
C TRP A 25 5.15 -19.69 5.96
N ALA A 26 4.09 -19.43 5.19
CA ALA A 26 3.08 -18.41 5.46
C ALA A 26 2.27 -18.74 6.71
N SER A 27 1.95 -20.01 6.97
CA SER A 27 1.29 -20.42 8.21
C SER A 27 2.20 -20.35 9.45
N THR A 28 3.51 -20.48 9.26
CA THR A 28 4.50 -20.42 10.35
C THR A 28 4.85 -18.99 10.74
N PHE A 29 5.02 -18.12 9.75
CA PHE A 29 5.49 -16.75 9.97
C PHE A 29 4.45 -15.67 9.69
N GLY A 30 3.32 -16.03 9.11
CA GLY A 30 2.27 -15.09 8.77
C GLY A 30 1.13 -15.08 9.75
N ASP A 31 0.68 -13.87 10.07
CA ASP A 31 -0.63 -13.67 10.66
C ASP A 31 -1.52 -12.90 9.69
N VAL A 32 -2.76 -13.36 9.60
CA VAL A 32 -3.76 -12.85 8.67
C VAL A 32 -4.80 -12.12 9.49
N THR A 33 -4.95 -10.81 9.27
CA THR A 33 -5.98 -10.02 9.93
C THR A 33 -7.00 -9.54 8.91
N THR A 34 -8.24 -9.44 9.37
CA THR A 34 -9.32 -8.80 8.62
C THR A 34 -9.50 -7.39 9.17
N GLU A 35 -9.19 -6.39 8.36
CA GLU A 35 -9.31 -4.98 8.73
C GLU A 35 -10.27 -4.26 7.79
N LEU A 36 -10.88 -3.17 8.28
CA LEU A 36 -11.70 -2.30 7.45
C LEU A 36 -10.80 -1.36 6.64
N GLU A 37 -10.79 -1.54 5.32
CA GLU A 37 -10.08 -0.66 4.39
C GLU A 37 -11.04 0.31 3.70
N LEU A 38 -10.59 1.56 3.51
CA LEU A 38 -11.33 2.58 2.80
C LEU A 38 -11.21 2.36 1.28
N GLN A 39 -12.34 2.15 0.61
CA GLN A 39 -12.40 2.01 -0.84
C GLN A 39 -12.38 3.37 -1.55
N PRO A 40 -12.08 3.41 -2.87
CA PRO A 40 -12.14 4.65 -3.67
C PRO A 40 -13.50 5.35 -3.61
N SER A 41 -14.58 4.58 -3.48
CA SER A 41 -15.95 5.08 -3.30
C SER A 41 -16.19 5.76 -1.94
N GLY A 42 -15.21 5.75 -1.03
CA GLY A 42 -15.34 6.31 0.32
C GLY A 42 -16.03 5.37 1.32
N LYS A 43 -16.44 4.16 0.90
CA LYS A 43 -17.03 3.14 1.77
C LYS A 43 -15.95 2.25 2.38
N TYR A 44 -16.19 1.70 3.56
CA TYR A 44 -15.31 0.71 4.17
C TYR A 44 -15.67 -0.71 3.73
N LYS A 45 -14.67 -1.54 3.44
CA LYS A 45 -14.83 -2.97 3.14
C LYS A 45 -13.86 -3.78 4.01
N PRO A 46 -14.31 -4.89 4.63
CA PRO A 46 -13.40 -5.79 5.31
C PRO A 46 -12.49 -6.46 4.27
N VAL A 47 -11.18 -6.32 4.46
CA VAL A 47 -10.16 -6.94 3.63
C VAL A 47 -9.28 -7.79 4.52
N THR A 48 -9.18 -9.07 4.16
CA THR A 48 -8.30 -10.02 4.81
C THR A 48 -6.95 -10.00 4.12
N ARG A 49 -5.89 -9.66 4.85
CA ARG A 49 -4.53 -9.55 4.31
C ARG A 49 -3.52 -10.16 5.26
N PHE A 50 -2.38 -10.56 4.70
CA PHE A 50 -1.20 -10.90 5.47
C PHE A 50 -0.73 -9.63 6.18
N ALA A 51 -0.94 -9.54 7.48
CA ALA A 51 -0.90 -8.28 8.21
C ALA A 51 0.42 -8.08 8.95
N THR A 52 0.89 -9.14 9.61
CA THR A 52 2.10 -9.09 10.43
C THR A 52 2.87 -10.39 10.34
N PHE A 53 4.16 -10.31 10.65
CA PHE A 53 4.96 -11.49 10.89
C PHE A 53 4.82 -11.94 12.34
N VAL A 54 4.64 -13.24 12.53
CA VAL A 54 4.77 -13.94 13.82
C VAL A 54 6.06 -14.75 13.80
N ASN A 55 6.54 -15.18 14.97
CA ASN A 55 7.83 -15.89 15.09
C ASN A 55 8.99 -15.11 14.44
N VAL A 56 8.96 -13.77 14.62
CA VAL A 56 9.90 -12.82 14.01
C VAL A 56 11.36 -13.12 14.38
N PRO A 57 11.72 -13.48 15.63
CA PRO A 57 13.10 -13.83 15.97
C PRO A 57 13.64 -14.98 15.12
N GLU A 58 12.86 -16.03 14.92
CA GLU A 58 13.21 -17.21 14.12
C GLU A 58 13.34 -16.85 12.64
N LEU A 59 12.39 -16.05 12.12
CA LEU A 59 12.43 -15.57 10.74
C LEU A 59 13.69 -14.73 10.47
N ILE A 60 14.03 -13.83 11.39
CA ILE A 60 15.26 -13.02 11.31
C ILE A 60 16.50 -13.90 11.39
N ALA A 61 16.54 -14.88 12.30
CA ALA A 61 17.68 -15.79 12.42
C ALA A 61 17.93 -16.57 11.12
N MET A 62 16.86 -17.04 10.46
CA MET A 62 16.95 -17.70 9.16
C MET A 62 17.45 -16.75 8.08
N PHE A 63 16.93 -15.52 8.03
CA PHE A 63 17.38 -14.51 7.06
C PHE A 63 18.85 -14.13 7.25
N ARG A 64 19.31 -13.95 8.50
CA ARG A 64 20.68 -13.58 8.84
C ARG A 64 21.71 -14.70 8.61
N SER A 65 21.28 -15.90 8.26
CA SER A 65 22.21 -16.99 7.89
C SER A 65 22.92 -16.76 6.55
N PHE A 66 22.33 -15.92 5.67
CA PHE A 66 22.89 -15.58 4.36
C PHE A 66 22.94 -14.07 4.09
N ALA A 67 22.44 -13.24 5.01
CA ALA A 67 22.37 -11.80 4.85
C ALA A 67 23.06 -11.06 6.01
N ASP A 68 24.02 -10.20 5.67
CA ASP A 68 24.55 -9.21 6.59
C ASP A 68 23.57 -8.03 6.69
N VAL A 69 23.19 -7.69 7.92
CA VAL A 69 22.23 -6.61 8.21
C VAL A 69 22.96 -5.49 8.94
N VAL A 70 23.03 -4.33 8.29
CA VAL A 70 23.59 -3.10 8.86
C VAL A 70 22.44 -2.21 9.31
N MET A 71 22.40 -1.87 10.59
CA MET A 71 21.36 -1.04 11.19
C MET A 71 21.68 0.45 11.01
N PRO A 72 20.68 1.34 11.05
CA PRO A 72 20.92 2.79 11.00
C PRO A 72 21.94 3.27 12.05
N GLU A 73 21.98 2.64 13.23
CA GLU A 73 22.95 2.94 14.29
C GLU A 73 24.40 2.63 13.86
N ASP A 74 24.62 1.53 13.15
CA ASP A 74 25.94 1.14 12.64
C ASP A 74 26.44 2.15 11.60
N LEU A 75 25.54 2.65 10.75
CA LEU A 75 25.85 3.65 9.72
C LEU A 75 26.19 5.02 10.31
N ARG A 76 25.62 5.40 11.46
CA ARG A 76 25.88 6.71 12.08
C ARG A 76 27.33 6.94 12.47
N ALA A 77 28.14 5.87 12.60
CA ALA A 77 29.58 5.97 12.79
C ALA A 77 30.32 6.47 11.52
N TYR A 78 29.74 6.28 10.34
CA TYR A 78 30.37 6.54 9.05
C TYR A 78 29.73 7.70 8.29
N VAL A 79 28.43 7.93 8.48
CA VAL A 79 27.68 8.96 7.77
C VAL A 79 26.83 9.81 8.70
N LYS A 80 26.80 11.12 8.45
CA LYS A 80 25.88 12.04 9.13
C LYS A 80 24.55 12.08 8.38
N VAL A 81 23.49 11.59 9.00
CA VAL A 81 22.13 11.72 8.47
C VAL A 81 21.63 13.15 8.71
N PRO A 82 21.19 13.89 7.67
CA PRO A 82 20.63 15.23 7.86
C PRO A 82 19.38 15.21 8.74
N ALA A 83 19.23 16.25 9.57
CA ALA A 83 17.99 16.45 10.30
C ALA A 83 16.89 16.93 9.33
N LEU A 84 15.65 16.56 9.61
CA LEU A 84 14.49 17.15 8.93
C LEU A 84 14.43 18.64 9.29
N SER A 85 14.15 19.51 8.31
CA SER A 85 14.04 20.96 8.51
C SER A 85 13.01 21.33 9.59
N THR A 86 11.93 20.56 9.69
CA THR A 86 10.84 20.70 10.67
C THR A 86 11.02 19.82 11.92
N GLY A 87 12.15 19.10 12.05
CA GLY A 87 12.43 18.15 13.14
C GLY A 87 11.63 16.84 13.09
N ALA A 88 10.45 16.82 12.48
CA ALA A 88 9.60 15.65 12.34
C ALA A 88 8.75 15.71 11.06
N ARG A 89 8.23 14.54 10.64
CA ARG A 89 7.24 14.43 9.54
C ARG A 89 6.03 15.31 9.82
N GLN A 90 5.58 16.07 8.82
CA GLN A 90 4.37 16.88 8.90
C GLN A 90 3.21 16.15 8.22
N ILE A 91 2.09 15.98 8.92
CA ILE A 91 0.88 15.35 8.37
C ILE A 91 -0.14 16.45 8.14
N ILE A 92 -0.40 16.76 6.87
CA ILE A 92 -1.38 17.77 6.46
C ILE A 92 -2.60 17.05 5.88
N THR A 93 -3.77 17.30 6.47
CA THR A 93 -5.02 16.65 6.06
C THR A 93 -5.91 17.65 5.32
N ALA A 94 -6.19 17.36 4.05
CA ALA A 94 -7.23 18.05 3.29
C ALA A 94 -8.59 17.40 3.53
N LYS A 95 -9.62 18.21 3.78
CA LYS A 95 -10.99 17.70 3.94
C LYS A 95 -11.57 17.34 2.57
N PRO A 96 -12.33 16.24 2.46
CA PRO A 96 -12.99 15.90 1.20
C PRO A 96 -14.03 16.96 0.83
N SER A 97 -13.87 17.56 -0.34
CA SER A 97 -14.79 18.56 -0.86
C SER A 97 -16.13 17.96 -1.29
N ALA A 98 -17.10 18.82 -1.56
CA ALA A 98 -18.39 18.37 -2.11
C ALA A 98 -18.24 17.78 -3.51
N ALA A 99 -17.35 18.33 -4.35
CA ALA A 99 -17.10 17.83 -5.69
C ALA A 99 -16.42 16.45 -5.63
N PHE A 100 -15.43 16.27 -4.76
CA PHE A 100 -14.77 14.98 -4.59
C PHE A 100 -15.75 13.91 -4.10
N LYS A 101 -16.62 14.23 -3.13
CA LYS A 101 -17.68 13.31 -2.67
C LYS A 101 -18.65 12.92 -3.79
N ARG A 102 -18.99 13.83 -4.70
CA ARG A 102 -19.80 13.49 -5.88
C ARG A 102 -19.06 12.54 -6.80
N TYR A 103 -17.77 12.78 -7.05
CA TYR A 103 -16.96 11.87 -7.85
C TYR A 103 -16.84 10.47 -7.22
N GLN A 104 -16.78 10.36 -5.89
CA GLN A 104 -16.82 9.07 -5.20
C GLN A 104 -18.09 8.26 -5.49
N MET A 105 -19.23 8.91 -5.74
CA MET A 105 -20.45 8.22 -6.18
C MET A 105 -20.32 7.65 -7.59
N VAL A 106 -19.59 8.33 -8.48
CA VAL A 106 -19.27 7.81 -9.82
C VAL A 106 -18.36 6.58 -9.72
N LEU A 107 -17.34 6.64 -8.85
CA LEU A 107 -16.47 5.50 -8.59
C LEU A 107 -17.25 4.30 -8.01
N ASP A 108 -18.20 4.55 -7.11
CA ASP A 108 -19.06 3.50 -6.56
C ASP A 108 -19.87 2.78 -7.65
N ALA A 109 -20.46 3.55 -8.59
CA ALA A 109 -21.20 2.99 -9.71
C ALA A 109 -20.30 2.15 -10.64
N ARG A 110 -19.07 2.61 -10.90
CA ARG A 110 -18.06 1.86 -11.68
C ARG A 110 -17.68 0.55 -11.00
N ILE A 111 -17.43 0.57 -9.69
CA ILE A 111 -17.13 -0.66 -8.90
C ILE A 111 -18.28 -1.64 -9.03
N LYS A 112 -19.52 -1.18 -8.83
CA LYS A 112 -20.71 -2.04 -8.93
C LYS A 112 -20.83 -2.68 -10.32
N ALA A 113 -20.65 -1.91 -11.39
CA ALA A 113 -20.69 -2.44 -12.76
C ALA A 113 -19.58 -3.48 -13.02
N ILE A 114 -18.39 -3.30 -12.43
CA ILE A 114 -17.30 -4.27 -12.50
C ILE A 114 -17.64 -5.55 -11.73
N GLU A 115 -18.23 -5.44 -10.54
CA GLU A 115 -18.63 -6.58 -9.69
C GLU A 115 -19.80 -7.38 -10.30
N GLU A 116 -20.71 -6.71 -11.03
CA GLU A 116 -21.85 -7.35 -11.72
C GLU A 116 -21.49 -7.98 -13.08
N ARG A 117 -20.26 -7.78 -13.56
CA ARG A 117 -19.82 -8.30 -14.86
C ARG A 117 -19.60 -9.81 -14.81
N ASP A 118 -20.43 -10.55 -15.54
CA ASP A 118 -20.38 -12.03 -15.64
C ASP A 118 -19.42 -12.56 -16.72
N ARG A 119 -18.40 -11.77 -17.09
CA ARG A 119 -17.35 -12.17 -18.03
C ARG A 119 -15.97 -11.70 -17.56
N PRO A 120 -14.90 -12.38 -17.99
CA PRO A 120 -13.54 -11.87 -17.79
C PRO A 120 -13.37 -10.45 -18.37
N ALA A 121 -12.49 -9.66 -17.76
CA ALA A 121 -12.12 -8.35 -18.28
C ALA A 121 -11.35 -8.48 -19.60
N GLU A 122 -11.67 -7.63 -20.57
CA GLU A 122 -11.01 -7.53 -21.87
C GLU A 122 -10.25 -6.19 -21.98
N PRO A 123 -9.24 -6.08 -22.85
CA PRO A 123 -8.54 -4.82 -23.05
C PRO A 123 -9.49 -3.66 -23.39
N GLY A 124 -9.41 -2.57 -22.62
CA GLY A 124 -10.29 -1.40 -22.76
C GLY A 124 -11.48 -1.40 -21.79
N ASP A 125 -11.78 -2.53 -21.14
CA ASP A 125 -12.74 -2.54 -20.05
C ASP A 125 -12.22 -1.75 -18.86
N ASP A 126 -13.17 -1.16 -18.13
CA ASP A 126 -12.88 -0.67 -16.80
C ASP A 126 -12.64 -1.84 -15.82
N ILE A 127 -11.68 -1.65 -14.93
CA ILE A 127 -11.25 -2.64 -13.93
C ILE A 127 -11.00 -1.95 -12.60
N LEU A 128 -11.02 -2.72 -11.51
CA LEU A 128 -10.89 -2.16 -10.16
C LEU A 128 -9.59 -1.34 -9.98
N LEU A 129 -8.49 -1.74 -10.62
CA LEU A 129 -7.22 -1.00 -10.59
C LEU A 129 -7.32 0.39 -11.22
N SER A 130 -8.07 0.52 -12.32
CA SER A 130 -8.34 1.81 -12.98
C SER A 130 -9.16 2.72 -12.06
N VAL A 131 -10.23 2.18 -11.45
CA VAL A 131 -11.05 2.93 -10.48
C VAL A 131 -10.23 3.38 -9.26
N ILE A 132 -9.37 2.53 -8.72
CA ILE A 132 -8.47 2.89 -7.60
C ILE A 132 -7.51 4.01 -8.01
N THR A 133 -6.96 3.93 -9.22
CA THR A 133 -6.06 4.95 -9.76
C THR A 133 -6.77 6.29 -9.87
N ASP A 134 -7.96 6.31 -10.46
CA ASP A 134 -8.78 7.52 -10.58
C ASP A 134 -9.20 8.08 -9.22
N GLY A 135 -9.55 7.21 -8.26
CA GLY A 135 -9.84 7.63 -6.89
C GLY A 135 -8.64 8.30 -6.20
N ARG A 136 -7.42 7.81 -6.44
CA ARG A 136 -6.18 8.43 -5.92
C ARG A 136 -5.91 9.77 -6.57
N HIS A 137 -6.07 9.88 -7.88
CA HIS A 137 -5.94 11.13 -8.63
C HIS A 137 -6.94 12.18 -8.15
N ALA A 138 -8.23 11.83 -8.13
CA ALA A 138 -9.31 12.68 -7.64
C ALA A 138 -9.10 13.13 -6.19
N ALA A 139 -8.52 12.28 -5.33
CA ALA A 139 -8.24 12.62 -3.94
C ALA A 139 -7.05 13.59 -3.77
N ILE A 140 -6.22 13.78 -4.80
CA ILE A 140 -5.16 14.79 -4.84
C ILE A 140 -5.74 16.11 -5.37
N ASP A 141 -6.32 16.03 -6.57
CA ASP A 141 -6.95 17.13 -7.30
C ASP A 141 -7.88 16.54 -8.36
N LEU A 142 -9.15 16.96 -8.37
CA LEU A 142 -10.13 16.49 -9.34
C LEU A 142 -9.73 16.74 -10.80
N ARG A 143 -8.90 17.74 -11.08
CA ARG A 143 -8.41 18.05 -12.43
C ARG A 143 -7.56 16.94 -13.05
N LEU A 144 -7.09 16.00 -12.24
CA LEU A 144 -6.34 14.82 -12.71
C LEU A 144 -7.24 13.75 -13.34
N VAL A 145 -8.56 13.82 -13.12
CA VAL A 145 -9.55 12.92 -13.71
C VAL A 145 -10.59 13.65 -14.55
N ASP A 146 -10.78 14.95 -14.30
CA ASP A 146 -11.71 15.84 -15.00
C ASP A 146 -11.03 17.20 -15.25
N PRO A 147 -10.30 17.36 -16.36
CA PRO A 147 -9.52 18.57 -16.64
C PRO A 147 -10.33 19.87 -16.70
N ASP A 148 -11.64 19.77 -16.94
CA ASP A 148 -12.55 20.91 -17.04
C ASP A 148 -13.06 21.37 -15.66
N ASN A 149 -12.75 20.64 -14.58
CA ASN A 149 -13.16 21.00 -13.23
C ASN A 149 -12.38 22.20 -12.67
N ASP A 150 -13.06 23.01 -11.86
CA ASP A 150 -12.44 24.17 -11.21
C ASP A 150 -11.35 23.78 -10.20
N ASN A 151 -10.40 24.69 -9.98
CA ASN A 151 -9.39 24.52 -8.93
C ASN A 151 -10.02 24.65 -7.55
N GLU A 152 -10.02 23.56 -6.78
CA GLU A 152 -10.51 23.55 -5.40
C GLU A 152 -9.43 24.11 -4.44
N PRO A 153 -9.66 25.25 -3.76
CA PRO A 153 -8.62 25.93 -2.99
C PRO A 153 -7.94 25.06 -1.92
N ASP A 154 -8.73 24.21 -1.25
CA ASP A 154 -8.29 23.39 -0.12
C ASP A 154 -7.89 21.96 -0.53
N ASN A 155 -7.64 21.69 -1.82
CA ASN A 155 -7.20 20.38 -2.27
C ASN A 155 -5.75 20.06 -1.83
N LYS A 156 -5.35 18.79 -1.93
CA LYS A 156 -4.02 18.35 -1.45
C LYS A 156 -2.89 18.97 -2.26
N LEU A 157 -3.10 19.22 -3.54
CA LEU A 157 -2.08 19.85 -4.39
C LEU A 157 -1.79 21.28 -3.94
N ASN A 158 -2.82 22.09 -3.70
CA ASN A 158 -2.67 23.45 -3.21
C ASN A 158 -2.09 23.48 -1.79
N ALA A 159 -2.50 22.54 -0.92
CA ALA A 159 -1.91 22.39 0.41
C ALA A 159 -0.41 22.02 0.36
N LEU A 160 0.00 21.18 -0.60
CA LEU A 160 1.41 20.86 -0.83
C LEU A 160 2.19 22.08 -1.31
N ILE A 161 1.65 22.81 -2.31
CA ILE A 161 2.29 24.02 -2.86
C ILE A 161 2.46 25.09 -1.78
N GLY A 162 1.44 25.30 -0.94
CA GLY A 162 1.50 26.28 0.15
C GLY A 162 2.44 25.89 1.31
N ASN A 163 2.91 24.64 1.35
CA ASN A 163 3.82 24.12 2.36
C ASN A 163 5.25 23.86 1.82
N ALA A 164 5.48 24.10 0.54
CA ALA A 164 6.80 24.01 -0.10
C ALA A 164 7.61 25.30 0.13
#